data_AF-A0A165XB10-F1
#
_entry.id   AF-A0A165XB10-F1
#
_cell.length_a   1.000
_cell.length_b   1.000
_cell.length_c   1.000
_cell.angle_alpha   90.00
_cell.angle_beta   90.00
_cell.angle_gamma   90.00
#
_symmetry.space_group_name_H-M   'P 1'
#
loop_
_entity.id
_entity.type
_entity.pdbx_description
1 polymer ?
#
loop_
_entity_poly.entity_id
_entity_poly.type
_entity_poly.pdbx_seq_one_letter_code
_entity_poly.pdbx_strand_id
1 'polypeptide(L)'
;LLFNLSDSEIIMEIMNGAPAHWTSILTPHLCRDVVTFQASIKYHEDSLMQMQKSRFVRNKPSGSRIEIETNAKAHPVGFSPGLEKPQFPRDDKTVSKGKTPEDLGARACRHCGSPKHWDNDCKHARRGGRNMRVNAALADVDYEAAQEEYDNLYY
;
A
#
# COMPACT_ATOMS: atom_id res chain seq x y z
N LEU A 1 -10.34 37.36 9.41
CA LEU A 1 -11.53 37.43 8.55
C LEU A 1 -12.45 36.29 8.97
N LEU A 2 -13.44 36.57 9.81
CA LEU A 2 -14.52 35.62 10.08
C LEU A 2 -15.46 35.73 8.87
N PHE A 3 -15.46 34.71 8.02
CA PHE A 3 -16.28 34.69 6.82
C PHE A 3 -17.76 34.65 7.24
N ASN A 4 -18.50 35.74 7.02
CA ASN A 4 -19.97 35.79 7.14
C ASN A 4 -20.61 35.08 5.94
N LEU A 5 -20.19 33.85 5.66
CA LEU A 5 -20.81 33.03 4.63
C LEU A 5 -21.99 32.30 5.27
N SER A 6 -23.14 32.37 4.62
CA SER A 6 -24.27 31.52 4.96
C SER A 6 -23.91 30.04 4.76
N ASP A 7 -24.59 29.15 5.46
CA ASP A 7 -24.40 27.70 5.32
C ASP A 7 -24.45 27.24 3.85
N SER A 8 -25.34 27.83 3.06
CA SER A 8 -25.43 27.56 1.62
C SER A 8 -24.18 27.98 0.85
N GLU A 9 -23.60 29.13 1.16
CA GLU A 9 -22.38 29.62 0.52
C GLU A 9 -21.17 28.80 0.95
N ILE A 10 -21.12 28.37 2.22
CA ILE A 10 -20.09 27.45 2.72
C ILE A 10 -20.16 26.11 1.97
N ILE A 11 -21.36 25.54 1.84
CA ILE A 11 -21.57 24.28 1.11
C ILE A 11 -21.17 24.44 -0.35
N MET A 12 -21.55 25.54 -1.00
CA MET A 12 -21.17 25.77 -2.40
C MET A 12 -19.65 25.96 -2.56
N GLU A 13 -19.00 26.67 -1.64
CA GLU A 13 -17.54 26.87 -1.69
C GLU A 13 -16.81 25.54 -1.56
N ILE A 14 -17.27 24.66 -0.65
CA ILE A 14 -16.74 23.30 -0.50
C ILE A 14 -16.98 22.49 -1.79
N MET A 15 -18.19 22.56 -2.35
CA MET A 15 -18.55 21.83 -3.57
C MET A 15 -17.81 22.34 -4.82
N ASN A 16 -17.46 23.63 -4.89
CA ASN A 16 -16.65 24.21 -5.97
C ASN A 16 -15.21 23.66 -5.95
N GLY A 17 -14.65 23.42 -4.76
CA GLY A 17 -13.35 22.77 -4.59
C GLY A 17 -13.40 21.23 -4.74
N ALA A 18 -14.59 20.64 -4.69
CA ALA A 18 -14.76 19.20 -4.70
C ALA A 18 -14.73 18.61 -6.12
N PRO A 19 -14.32 17.33 -6.26
CA PRO A 19 -14.45 16.61 -7.52
C PRO A 19 -15.90 16.54 -8.02
N ALA A 20 -16.14 16.74 -9.33
CA ALA A 20 -17.49 16.77 -9.92
C ALA A 20 -18.42 15.58 -9.61
N HIS A 21 -17.87 14.42 -9.25
CA HIS A 21 -18.66 13.23 -8.91
C HIS A 21 -19.29 13.33 -7.51
N TRP A 22 -18.76 14.18 -6.62
CA TRP A 22 -19.32 14.43 -5.29
C TRP A 22 -20.73 15.02 -5.38
N THR A 23 -21.01 15.84 -6.40
CA THR A 23 -22.34 16.45 -6.61
C THR A 23 -23.43 15.40 -6.82
N SER A 24 -23.09 14.28 -7.46
CA SER A 24 -24.01 13.16 -7.69
C SER A 24 -24.26 12.32 -6.44
N ILE A 25 -23.31 12.31 -5.50
CA ILE A 25 -23.37 11.47 -4.29
C ILE A 25 -24.01 12.26 -3.15
N LEU A 26 -23.60 13.51 -2.97
CA LEU A 26 -24.02 14.35 -1.84
C LEU A 26 -25.29 15.15 -2.12
N THR A 27 -25.67 15.34 -3.40
CA THR A 27 -26.86 16.12 -3.79
C THR A 27 -26.99 17.45 -3.02
N PRO A 28 -26.06 18.40 -3.20
CA PRO A 28 -25.86 19.54 -2.30
C PRO A 28 -27.09 20.44 -2.13
N HIS A 29 -27.96 20.48 -3.15
CA HIS A 29 -29.20 21.25 -3.15
C HIS A 29 -30.23 20.77 -2.11
N LEU A 30 -30.06 19.56 -1.55
CA LEU A 30 -30.89 19.03 -0.46
C LEU A 30 -30.32 19.36 0.93
N CYS A 31 -29.06 19.76 1.02
CA CYS A 31 -28.42 20.14 2.28
C CYS A 31 -28.59 21.64 2.52
N ARG A 32 -29.45 22.00 3.48
CA ARG A 32 -29.70 23.40 3.85
C ARG A 32 -28.73 23.93 4.92
N ASP A 33 -28.26 23.02 5.77
CA ASP A 33 -27.39 23.33 6.90
C ASP A 33 -26.06 22.60 6.78
N VAL A 34 -24.98 23.24 7.23
CA VAL A 34 -23.62 22.68 7.17
C VAL A 34 -23.52 21.37 7.97
N VAL A 35 -24.24 21.26 9.08
CA VAL A 35 -24.22 20.07 9.95
C VAL A 35 -24.77 18.84 9.20
N THR A 36 -25.89 19.00 8.48
CA THR A 36 -26.47 17.92 7.67
C THR A 36 -25.56 17.57 6.50
N PHE A 37 -24.93 18.57 5.89
CA PHE A 37 -23.95 18.34 4.82
C PHE A 37 -22.73 17.55 5.31
N GLN A 38 -22.18 17.89 6.48
CA GLN A 38 -21.07 17.17 7.11
C GLN A 38 -21.47 15.72 7.45
N ALA A 39 -22.67 15.49 7.96
CA ALA A 39 -23.18 14.15 8.22
C ALA A 39 -23.30 13.33 6.92
N SER A 40 -23.74 13.96 5.83
CA SER A 40 -23.81 13.35 4.51
C SER A 40 -22.42 12.99 3.96
N ILE A 41 -21.43 13.87 4.11
CA ILE A 41 -20.03 13.58 3.73
C ILE A 41 -19.52 12.36 4.50
N LYS A 42 -19.72 12.34 5.82
CA LYS A 42 -19.27 11.24 6.68
C LYS A 42 -19.96 9.93 6.30
N TYR A 43 -21.25 9.96 6.01
CA TYR A 43 -22.00 8.76 5.62
C TYR A 43 -21.53 8.19 4.27
N HIS A 44 -21.13 9.06 3.33
CA HIS A 44 -20.68 8.67 2.00
C HIS A 44 -19.17 8.62 1.82
N GLU A 45 -18.37 8.67 2.90
CA GLU A 45 -16.91 8.79 2.87
C GLU A 45 -16.25 7.76 1.93
N ASP A 46 -16.60 6.48 2.09
CA ASP A 46 -16.06 5.41 1.25
C ASP A 46 -16.41 5.60 -0.24
N SER A 47 -17.65 5.99 -0.54
CA SER A 47 -18.12 6.21 -1.91
C SER A 47 -17.43 7.42 -2.57
N LEU A 48 -17.18 8.48 -1.79
CA LEU A 48 -16.46 9.67 -2.23
C LEU A 48 -14.98 9.36 -2.52
N MET A 49 -14.38 8.43 -1.78
CA MET A 49 -12.95 8.05 -1.92
C MET A 49 -12.71 6.96 -2.98
N GLN A 50 -13.69 6.10 -3.25
CA GLN A 50 -13.54 4.96 -4.16
C GLN A 50 -13.49 5.36 -5.64
N MET A 51 -14.24 6.39 -6.06
CA MET A 51 -14.28 6.81 -7.47
C MET A 51 -13.03 7.57 -7.93
N GLN A 52 -12.28 8.19 -7.02
CA GLN A 52 -11.01 8.83 -7.34
C GLN A 52 -9.94 7.80 -7.77
N LYS A 53 -10.02 6.57 -7.26
CA LYS A 53 -9.13 5.46 -7.63
C LYS A 53 -9.41 4.91 -9.05
N SER A 54 -10.62 5.09 -9.57
CA SER A 54 -11.03 4.55 -10.89
C SER A 54 -10.57 5.39 -12.10
N ARG A 55 -10.20 6.66 -11.90
CA ARG A 55 -9.88 7.59 -13.00
C ARG A 55 -8.58 7.29 -13.75
N PHE A 56 -7.79 6.31 -13.28
CA PHE A 56 -6.57 5.87 -13.98
C PHE A 56 -6.81 4.79 -15.04
N VAL A 57 -8.03 4.30 -15.22
CA VAL A 57 -8.35 3.35 -16.31
C VAL A 57 -9.21 4.05 -17.35
N ARG A 58 -8.58 4.92 -18.14
CA ARG A 58 -9.22 5.52 -19.32
C ARG A 58 -9.20 4.48 -20.44
N ASN A 59 -10.35 3.88 -20.71
CA ASN A 59 -10.60 2.92 -21.77
C ASN A 59 -10.05 3.41 -23.13
N LYS A 60 -9.17 2.60 -23.75
CA LYS A 60 -8.98 2.59 -25.20
C LYS A 60 -10.14 1.82 -25.83
N PRO A 61 -10.80 2.31 -26.89
CA PRO A 61 -11.71 1.50 -27.66
C PRO A 61 -10.89 0.75 -28.71
N SER A 62 -10.84 -0.57 -28.61
CA SER A 62 -10.64 -1.42 -29.79
C SER A 62 -11.16 -2.81 -29.48
N GLY A 63 -12.05 -3.26 -30.35
CA GLY A 63 -12.59 -4.61 -30.32
C GLY A 63 -11.46 -5.63 -30.38
N SER A 64 -11.23 -6.27 -29.26
CA SER A 64 -10.61 -7.59 -29.15
C SER A 64 -11.11 -8.16 -27.84
N ARG A 65 -11.56 -9.41 -27.86
CA ARG A 65 -12.04 -10.16 -26.72
C ARG A 65 -10.89 -10.28 -25.71
N ILE A 66 -10.80 -9.36 -24.73
CA ILE A 66 -9.79 -9.41 -23.68
C ILE A 66 -10.28 -10.42 -22.65
N GLU A 67 -9.71 -11.61 -22.65
CA GLU A 67 -9.68 -12.46 -21.47
C GLU A 67 -9.05 -11.64 -20.35
N ILE A 68 -9.84 -11.24 -19.37
CA ILE A 68 -9.32 -10.66 -18.14
C ILE A 68 -8.68 -11.83 -17.40
N GLU A 69 -7.44 -12.14 -17.75
CA GLU A 69 -6.57 -12.95 -16.91
C GLU A 69 -6.37 -12.20 -15.61
N THR A 70 -7.19 -12.50 -14.61
CA THR A 70 -6.87 -12.19 -13.22
C THR A 70 -5.64 -13.00 -12.86
N ASN A 71 -4.46 -12.46 -13.19
CA ASN A 71 -3.18 -13.05 -12.82
C ASN A 71 -3.08 -12.99 -11.30
N ALA A 72 -3.44 -14.09 -10.63
CA ALA A 72 -3.17 -14.29 -9.22
C ALA A 72 -1.65 -14.31 -9.03
N LYS A 73 -1.09 -13.22 -8.51
CA LYS A 73 0.33 -13.15 -8.18
C LYS A 73 0.52 -13.73 -6.78
N ALA A 74 1.03 -14.95 -6.71
CA ALA A 74 1.56 -15.50 -5.47
C ALA A 74 2.93 -14.87 -5.21
N HIS A 75 3.06 -14.13 -4.11
CA HIS A 75 4.32 -13.57 -3.67
C HIS A 75 4.95 -14.49 -2.61
N PRO A 76 6.29 -14.62 -2.57
CA PRO A 76 6.95 -15.41 -1.54
C PRO A 76 6.77 -14.74 -0.17
N VAL A 77 6.81 -15.55 0.90
CA VAL A 77 6.67 -15.05 2.28
C VAL A 77 7.74 -14.01 2.57
N GLY A 78 7.34 -12.87 3.14
CA GLY A 78 8.23 -11.74 3.40
C GLY A 78 8.45 -10.78 2.26
N PHE A 79 7.81 -10.99 1.10
CA PHE A 79 7.80 -10.00 0.03
C PHE A 79 6.92 -8.80 0.38
N SER A 80 7.45 -7.59 0.21
CA SER A 80 6.68 -6.35 0.25
C SER A 80 7.16 -5.39 -0.85
N PRO A 81 6.28 -4.50 -1.37
CA PRO A 81 6.64 -3.54 -2.43
C PRO A 81 7.77 -2.58 -2.04
N GLY A 82 7.95 -2.34 -0.73
CA GLY A 82 9.00 -1.49 -0.18
C GLY A 82 10.39 -2.13 -0.09
N LEU A 83 10.56 -3.38 -0.51
CA LEU A 83 11.88 -4.02 -0.51
C LEU A 83 12.79 -3.42 -1.56
N GLU A 84 13.87 -2.80 -1.09
CA GLU A 84 14.95 -2.34 -1.95
C GLU A 84 15.63 -3.52 -2.67
N LYS A 85 16.15 -3.25 -3.86
CA LYS A 85 16.94 -4.23 -4.61
C LYS A 85 18.22 -4.57 -3.84
N PRO A 86 18.65 -5.84 -3.83
CA PRO A 86 19.92 -6.22 -3.22
C PRO A 86 21.09 -5.37 -3.72
N GLN A 87 21.86 -4.80 -2.81
CA GLN A 87 23.01 -3.95 -3.13
C GLN A 87 24.24 -4.77 -3.51
N PHE A 88 24.33 -6.01 -3.05
CA PHE A 88 25.49 -6.87 -3.24
C PHE A 88 25.24 -7.94 -4.32
N PRO A 89 26.29 -8.42 -5.01
CA PRO A 89 26.17 -9.53 -5.94
C PRO A 89 25.65 -10.80 -5.25
N ARG A 90 24.84 -11.56 -5.98
CA ARG A 90 24.27 -12.83 -5.51
C ARG A 90 25.36 -13.80 -5.06
N ASP A 91 25.18 -14.34 -3.87
CA ASP A 91 26.09 -15.29 -3.24
C ASP A 91 25.37 -16.60 -2.89
N ASP A 92 25.42 -17.56 -3.80
CA ASP A 92 24.84 -18.90 -3.59
C ASP A 92 25.82 -19.87 -2.89
N LYS A 93 27.05 -19.42 -2.59
CA LYS A 93 28.05 -20.24 -1.88
C LYS A 93 27.78 -20.27 -0.37
N THR A 94 27.22 -19.19 0.16
CA THR A 94 26.79 -19.12 1.55
C THR A 94 25.43 -19.80 1.67
N VAL A 95 25.38 -20.91 2.41
CA VAL A 95 24.16 -21.70 2.65
C VAL A 95 23.85 -21.72 4.13
N SER A 96 22.62 -21.34 4.49
CA SER A 96 22.15 -21.40 5.89
C SER A 96 22.07 -22.83 6.39
N LYS A 97 22.22 -23.01 7.71
CA LYS A 97 22.01 -24.32 8.33
C LYS A 97 20.51 -24.59 8.45
N GLY A 98 20.06 -25.75 7.99
CA GLY A 98 18.64 -26.12 8.05
C GLY A 98 17.88 -25.74 6.77
N LYS A 99 16.61 -25.37 6.91
CA LYS A 99 15.78 -24.95 5.78
C LYS A 99 16.21 -23.58 5.30
N THR A 100 16.35 -23.42 3.98
CA THR A 100 16.65 -22.15 3.33
C THR A 100 15.36 -21.39 3.00
N PRO A 101 15.44 -20.08 2.74
CA PRO A 101 14.29 -19.33 2.22
C PRO A 101 13.65 -19.99 0.99
N GLU A 102 14.45 -20.58 0.10
CA GLU A 102 13.97 -21.34 -1.06
C GLU A 102 13.05 -22.49 -0.67
N ASP A 103 13.43 -23.26 0.36
CA ASP A 103 12.69 -24.46 0.80
C ASP A 103 11.34 -24.10 1.45
N LEU A 104 11.23 -22.89 1.99
CA LEU A 104 10.03 -22.40 2.68
C LEU A 104 9.18 -21.46 1.81
N GLY A 105 9.56 -21.23 0.55
CA GLY A 105 8.88 -20.27 -0.31
C GLY A 105 8.95 -18.83 0.22
N ALA A 106 10.00 -18.51 0.98
CA ALA A 106 10.27 -17.18 1.49
C ALA A 106 11.10 -16.36 0.49
N ARG A 107 11.11 -15.04 0.65
CA ARG A 107 11.89 -14.15 -0.21
C ARG A 107 13.38 -14.43 -0.11
N ALA A 108 14.09 -14.19 -1.21
CA ALA A 108 15.55 -14.25 -1.23
C ALA A 108 16.17 -13.17 -0.31
N CYS A 109 17.45 -13.35 0.02
CA CYS A 109 18.17 -12.47 0.92
C CYS A 109 18.13 -11.01 0.46
N ARG A 110 17.76 -10.06 1.34
CA ARG A 110 17.70 -8.62 1.04
C ARG A 110 19.05 -8.00 0.69
N HIS A 111 20.14 -8.61 1.13
CA HIS A 111 21.49 -8.08 0.94
C HIS A 111 22.05 -8.44 -0.43
N CYS A 112 21.95 -9.71 -0.81
CA CYS A 112 22.58 -10.22 -2.04
C CYS A 112 21.60 -10.88 -3.03
N GLY A 113 20.35 -11.15 -2.65
CA GLY A 113 19.36 -11.80 -3.51
C GLY A 113 19.54 -13.32 -3.66
N SER A 114 20.37 -13.95 -2.83
CA SER A 114 20.50 -15.42 -2.79
C SER A 114 19.32 -16.03 -2.02
N PRO A 115 18.67 -17.09 -2.54
CA PRO A 115 17.64 -17.82 -1.81
C PRO A 115 18.22 -18.92 -0.90
N LYS A 116 19.54 -19.15 -0.93
CA LYS A 116 20.24 -20.23 -0.20
C LYS A 116 20.57 -19.91 1.25
N HIS A 117 20.43 -18.66 1.68
CA HIS A 117 20.65 -18.27 3.07
C HIS A 117 19.69 -17.17 3.52
N TRP A 118 19.44 -17.15 4.83
CA TRP A 118 18.68 -16.13 5.53
C TRP A 118 19.45 -14.81 5.60
N ASP A 119 18.73 -13.70 5.70
CA ASP A 119 19.32 -12.36 5.79
C ASP A 119 20.44 -12.26 6.83
N ASN A 120 20.26 -12.87 8.00
CA ASN A 120 21.23 -12.85 9.10
C ASN A 120 22.50 -13.69 8.85
N ASP A 121 22.40 -14.70 7.99
CA ASP A 121 23.51 -15.58 7.63
C ASP A 121 24.34 -15.00 6.48
N CYS A 122 23.86 -13.94 5.81
CA CYS A 122 24.56 -13.30 4.72
C CYS A 122 25.90 -12.70 5.21
N LYS A 123 26.97 -12.85 4.42
CA LYS A 123 28.27 -12.21 4.71
C LYS A 123 28.20 -10.68 4.80
N HIS A 124 27.20 -10.09 4.16
CA HIS A 124 26.96 -8.64 4.14
C HIS A 124 26.02 -8.18 5.26
N ALA A 125 25.47 -9.12 6.03
CA ALA A 125 24.68 -8.78 7.21
C ALA A 125 25.58 -8.20 8.29
N ARG A 126 25.10 -7.15 8.98
CA ARG A 126 25.80 -6.59 10.14
C ARG A 126 25.68 -7.56 11.31
N ARG A 127 26.66 -8.46 11.46
CA ARG A 127 26.73 -9.38 12.62
C ARG A 127 26.80 -8.56 13.92
N GLY A 128 25.83 -8.76 14.81
CA GLY A 128 25.78 -8.11 16.13
C GLY A 128 25.12 -6.72 16.17
N GLY A 129 24.54 -6.25 15.05
CA GLY A 129 23.69 -5.06 15.07
C GLY A 129 22.35 -5.37 15.71
N ARG A 130 22.00 -4.70 16.82
CA ARG A 130 20.61 -4.71 17.32
C ARG A 130 19.73 -4.13 16.22
N ASN A 131 18.65 -4.83 15.86
CA ASN A 131 17.61 -4.32 14.96
C ASN A 131 17.00 -3.07 15.62
N MET A 132 17.56 -1.90 15.33
CA MET A 132 17.01 -0.63 15.78
C MET A 132 15.76 -0.37 14.94
N ARG A 133 14.58 -0.55 15.54
CA ARG A 133 13.31 -0.07 14.99
C ARG A 133 13.36 1.46 15.04
N VAL A 134 13.91 2.09 14.00
CA VAL A 134 13.94 3.55 13.86
C VAL A 134 12.56 4.05 13.44
N ASN A 135 11.91 4.79 14.35
CA ASN A 135 10.65 5.53 14.21
C ASN A 135 9.53 4.86 13.38
N ALA A 136 8.65 4.14 14.08
CA ALA A 136 7.42 3.52 13.59
C ALA A 136 6.34 4.49 13.05
N ALA A 137 6.64 5.78 12.87
CA ALA A 137 5.65 6.77 12.44
C ALA A 137 5.37 6.75 10.92
N LEU A 138 6.21 6.07 10.13
CA LEU A 138 6.10 5.95 8.67
C LEU A 138 6.23 4.51 8.17
N ALA A 139 6.18 3.53 9.07
CA ALA A 139 6.27 2.13 8.66
C ALA A 139 5.00 1.72 7.94
N ASP A 140 5.16 1.25 6.71
CA ASP A 140 4.08 0.60 5.96
C ASP A 140 3.71 -0.69 6.71
N VAL A 141 2.47 -0.79 7.18
CA VAL A 141 1.98 -1.93 7.97
C VAL A 141 2.17 -3.23 7.21
N ASP A 142 2.05 -3.20 5.88
CA ASP A 142 2.26 -4.35 5.01
C ASP A 142 3.72 -4.81 5.00
N TYR A 143 4.66 -3.86 5.12
CA TYR A 143 6.09 -4.18 5.22
C TYR A 143 6.44 -4.82 6.57
N GLU A 144 5.88 -4.32 7.67
CA GLU A 144 6.12 -4.88 9.00
C GLU A 144 5.58 -6.30 9.12
N ALA A 145 4.34 -6.53 8.67
CA ALA A 145 3.72 -7.86 8.67
C ALA A 145 4.53 -8.86 7.81
N ALA A 146 4.95 -8.46 6.61
CA ALA A 146 5.79 -9.29 5.76
C ALA A 146 7.12 -9.65 6.45
N GLN A 147 7.78 -8.69 7.09
CA GLN A 147 9.05 -8.95 7.77
C GLN A 147 8.86 -9.88 8.99
N GLU A 148 7.78 -9.73 9.74
CA GLU A 148 7.46 -10.63 10.85
C GLU A 148 7.20 -12.07 10.38
N GLU A 149 6.41 -12.26 9.33
CA GLU A 149 6.19 -13.59 8.73
C GLU A 149 7.50 -14.23 8.27
N TYR A 150 8.39 -13.44 7.67
CA TYR A 150 9.72 -13.90 7.25
C TYR A 150 10.58 -14.32 8.44
N ASP A 151 10.64 -13.49 9.49
CA ASP A 151 11.43 -13.77 10.69
C ASP A 151 10.89 -15.01 11.44
N ASN A 152 9.57 -15.22 11.43
CA ASN A 152 8.92 -16.41 12.00
C ASN A 152 9.28 -17.71 11.26
N LEU A 153 9.69 -17.65 9.99
CA LEU A 153 10.16 -18.83 9.26
C LEU A 153 11.63 -19.17 9.57
N TYR A 154 12.37 -18.22 10.15
CA TYR A 154 13.78 -18.40 10.50
C TYR A 154 13.99 -19.03 11.88
N TYR A 155 13.10 -18.76 12.84
CA TYR A 155 13.14 -19.27 14.21
C TYR A 155 12.34 -20.57 14.39
#